data_AF-A0A9Y1ZAB4-F1
#
_entry.id   AF-A0A9Y1ZAB4-F1
#
_cell.length_a   1.000
_cell.length_b   1.000
_cell.length_c   1.000
_cell.angle_alpha   90.00
_cell.angle_beta   90.00
_cell.angle_gamma   90.00
#
_symmetry.space_group_name_H-M   'P 1'
#
loop_
_entity.id
_entity.type
_entity.pdbx_description
1 polymer ?
#
loop_
_entity_poly.entity_id
_entity_poly.type
_entity_poly.pdbx_seq_one_letter_code
_entity_poly.pdbx_strand_id
1 'polypeptide(L)'
;MSPDLSETLQGISIGEPSEERSRDDADDEDLEERERFVVFELGERRLAVSVDDVGTTTAVPSSITRVPRSPDAIEGVTDLRGDVTAVVDPRAHFPTHEPPTADQDLLVFDRPSDRQSAGIRVDDVRGVESVPTSNVLRDGEFDEGDLLEYGLDAESLVDRTAHPLVAGIVLTSERDEPTETETEADGLLEGDDESPGTTFELEIEDEDDEEREDESTNVVYEATMLIDVERMLLAAGHEQE
;
A
#
# COMPACT_ATOMS: atom_id res chain seq x y z
N MET A 1 64.61 15.25 35.40
CA MET A 1 64.91 16.55 34.79
C MET A 1 64.60 16.44 33.32
N SER A 2 63.55 17.13 32.87
CA SER A 2 63.30 17.42 31.45
C SER A 2 64.43 18.32 30.90
N PRO A 3 64.72 18.23 29.59
CA PRO A 3 64.16 19.15 28.58
C PRO A 3 63.74 18.38 27.30
N ASP A 4 62.76 18.74 26.47
CA ASP A 4 62.19 19.98 25.91
C ASP A 4 62.70 20.35 24.48
N LEU A 5 61.70 20.42 23.58
CA LEU A 5 61.55 21.15 22.31
C LEU A 5 62.33 20.77 21.01
N SER A 6 61.52 20.46 19.97
CA SER A 6 61.40 21.16 18.67
C SER A 6 61.77 20.44 17.35
N GLU A 7 60.76 20.43 16.45
CA GLU A 7 60.81 20.68 14.99
C GLU A 7 61.53 19.64 14.08
N THR A 8 61.17 19.32 12.83
CA THR A 8 60.07 19.54 11.86
C THR A 8 60.57 18.87 10.54
N LEU A 9 59.66 18.39 9.66
CA LEU A 9 59.83 17.94 8.24
C LEU A 9 60.29 16.48 7.99
N GLN A 10 59.46 15.55 7.51
CA GLN A 10 58.77 15.35 6.20
C GLN A 10 59.43 14.21 5.41
N GLY A 11 58.64 13.20 5.01
CA GLY A 11 59.07 12.24 3.98
C GLY A 11 58.44 10.86 4.07
N ILE A 12 57.13 10.74 3.83
CA ILE A 12 56.55 9.50 3.28
C ILE A 12 55.46 9.88 2.30
N SER A 13 55.69 9.44 1.07
CA SER A 13 54.90 9.73 -0.11
C SER A 13 53.59 8.95 -0.14
N ILE A 14 52.61 9.61 -0.74
CA ILE A 14 51.33 9.15 -1.24
C ILE A 14 51.43 7.80 -1.96
N GLY A 15 50.54 6.88 -1.58
CA GLY A 15 50.04 5.77 -2.39
C GLY A 15 48.56 5.60 -2.01
N GLU A 16 47.68 5.89 -2.97
CA GLU A 16 46.22 5.85 -2.84
C GLU A 16 45.75 4.41 -2.54
N PRO A 17 44.87 4.17 -1.56
CA PRO A 17 43.96 3.05 -1.65
C PRO A 17 42.84 3.46 -2.60
N SER A 18 42.91 2.91 -3.80
CA SER A 18 41.88 2.93 -4.83
C SER A 18 40.49 2.68 -4.24
N GLU A 19 39.57 3.56 -4.61
CA GLU A 19 38.14 3.40 -4.45
C GLU A 19 37.64 2.12 -5.13
N GLU A 20 37.27 1.11 -4.34
CA GLU A 20 36.18 0.21 -4.69
C GLU A 20 34.90 0.80 -4.08
N ARG A 21 34.21 1.57 -4.93
CA ARG A 21 32.80 1.97 -4.78
C ARG A 21 31.99 0.69 -5.00
N SER A 22 31.18 0.30 -4.04
CA SER A 22 29.73 0.40 -4.17
C SER A 22 29.17 0.56 -2.76
N ARG A 23 28.94 1.82 -2.38
CA ARG A 23 28.09 2.17 -1.24
C ARG A 23 26.66 2.14 -1.74
N ASP A 24 25.83 1.44 -0.99
CA ASP A 24 24.44 1.80 -0.67
C ASP A 24 23.60 2.36 -1.83
N ASP A 25 23.03 1.46 -2.65
CA ASP A 25 21.83 1.73 -3.48
C ASP A 25 20.64 0.88 -2.96
N ALA A 26 20.57 0.64 -1.63
CA ALA A 26 19.51 -0.16 -1.01
C ALA A 26 18.77 0.56 0.14
N ASP A 27 19.10 1.82 0.44
CA ASP A 27 18.58 2.53 1.62
C ASP A 27 18.12 3.98 1.30
N ASP A 28 17.75 4.29 0.05
CA ASP A 28 17.07 5.57 -0.27
C ASP A 28 15.52 5.43 -0.15
N GLU A 29 14.98 4.21 -0.08
CA GLU A 29 13.54 3.96 0.13
C GLU A 29 13.09 4.21 1.60
N ASP A 30 14.02 4.26 2.55
CA ASP A 30 13.76 4.43 3.99
C ASP A 30 13.61 5.90 4.45
N LEU A 31 13.80 6.88 3.55
CA LEU A 31 13.69 8.31 3.87
C LEU A 31 12.40 8.98 3.40
N GLU A 32 11.57 8.30 2.60
CA GLU A 32 10.27 8.81 2.17
C GLU A 32 9.20 8.62 3.24
N GLU A 33 8.42 9.68 3.51
CA GLU A 33 7.27 9.63 4.41
C GLU A 33 6.20 8.72 3.78
N ARG A 34 5.67 7.77 4.58
CA ARG A 34 4.69 6.78 4.11
C ARG A 34 3.39 6.92 4.89
N GLU A 35 2.29 6.86 4.17
CA GLU A 35 0.94 6.82 4.71
C GLU A 35 0.38 5.39 4.64
N ARG A 36 -0.60 5.09 5.49
CA ARG A 36 -1.16 3.74 5.59
C ARG A 36 -2.65 3.78 5.35
N PHE A 37 -3.13 2.84 4.54
CA PHE A 37 -4.52 2.78 4.11
C PHE A 37 -5.07 1.38 4.33
N VAL A 38 -6.31 1.30 4.80
CA VAL A 38 -7.07 0.05 4.82
C VAL A 38 -7.73 -0.10 3.46
N VAL A 39 -7.40 -1.17 2.75
CA VAL A 39 -7.94 -1.48 1.42
C VAL A 39 -8.98 -2.57 1.55
N PHE A 40 -10.13 -2.34 0.93
CA PHE A 40 -11.29 -3.22 1.01
C PHE A 40 -12.06 -3.26 -0.31
N GLU A 41 -12.91 -4.28 -0.44
CA GLU A 41 -13.72 -4.53 -1.62
C GLU A 41 -15.19 -4.21 -1.37
N LEU A 42 -15.83 -3.66 -2.40
CA LEU A 42 -17.26 -3.39 -2.44
C LEU A 42 -17.81 -3.83 -3.81
N GLY A 43 -18.16 -5.12 -3.91
CA GLY A 43 -18.31 -5.88 -5.17
C GLY A 43 -17.13 -5.65 -6.12
N GLU A 44 -17.37 -5.21 -7.34
CA GLU A 44 -16.32 -4.99 -8.37
C GLU A 44 -15.32 -3.85 -8.09
N ARG A 45 -15.49 -3.11 -6.98
CA ARG A 45 -14.68 -1.91 -6.69
C ARG A 45 -13.72 -2.15 -5.53
N ARG A 46 -12.47 -1.74 -5.74
CA ARG A 46 -11.46 -1.58 -4.69
C ARG A 46 -11.45 -0.15 -4.18
N LEU A 47 -11.55 0.01 -2.85
CA LEU A 47 -11.61 1.27 -2.15
C LEU A 47 -10.60 1.28 -1.00
N ALA A 48 -10.13 2.47 -0.64
CA ALA A 48 -9.20 2.68 0.45
C ALA A 48 -9.72 3.74 1.43
N VAL A 49 -9.40 3.60 2.70
CA VAL A 49 -9.58 4.63 3.73
C VAL A 49 -8.28 4.77 4.53
N SER A 50 -8.03 5.94 5.10
CA SER A 50 -6.87 6.13 5.98
C SER A 50 -6.96 5.19 7.18
N VAL A 51 -5.83 4.59 7.55
CA VAL A 51 -5.77 3.76 8.77
C VAL A 51 -6.04 4.57 10.03
N ASP A 52 -5.78 5.89 10.01
CA ASP A 52 -5.95 6.76 11.18
C ASP A 52 -7.42 6.94 11.54
N ASP A 53 -8.31 6.86 10.55
CA ASP A 53 -9.77 6.93 10.75
C ASP A 53 -10.35 5.59 11.25
N VAL A 54 -9.67 4.47 10.98
CA VAL A 54 -10.17 3.12 11.27
C VAL A 54 -9.79 2.70 12.69
N GLY A 55 -10.81 2.47 13.52
CA GLY A 55 -10.64 1.97 14.89
C GLY A 55 -10.53 0.44 14.96
N THR A 56 -11.45 -0.28 14.30
CA THR A 56 -11.43 -1.75 14.30
C THR A 56 -12.13 -2.35 13.10
N THR A 57 -11.64 -3.49 12.63
CA THR A 57 -12.32 -4.35 11.64
C THR A 57 -12.84 -5.59 12.34
N THR A 58 -14.11 -5.93 12.10
CA THR A 58 -14.76 -7.13 12.65
C THR A 58 -15.76 -7.68 11.66
N ALA A 59 -16.05 -8.98 11.72
CA ALA A 59 -17.18 -9.54 10.99
C ALA A 59 -18.49 -8.84 11.40
N VAL A 60 -19.41 -8.70 10.44
CA VAL A 60 -20.72 -8.08 10.68
C VAL A 60 -21.49 -8.87 11.77
N PRO A 61 -21.99 -8.22 12.83
CA PRO A 61 -22.74 -8.89 13.88
C PRO A 61 -24.07 -9.42 13.36
N SER A 62 -24.54 -10.53 13.95
CA SER A 62 -25.75 -11.23 13.51
C SER A 62 -27.06 -10.45 13.73
N SER A 63 -27.03 -9.33 14.46
CA SER A 63 -28.22 -8.55 14.83
C SER A 63 -27.94 -7.06 14.67
N ILE A 64 -28.54 -6.46 13.65
CA ILE A 64 -28.53 -5.01 13.44
C ILE A 64 -29.92 -4.47 13.77
N THR A 65 -29.98 -3.51 14.68
CA THR A 65 -31.23 -2.89 15.11
C THR A 65 -31.56 -1.74 14.17
N ARG A 66 -32.59 -1.92 13.35
CA ARG A 66 -33.03 -0.90 12.40
C ARG A 66 -33.47 0.38 13.12
N VAL A 67 -32.95 1.51 12.69
CA VAL A 67 -33.33 2.83 13.23
C VAL A 67 -34.48 3.40 12.39
N PRO A 68 -35.64 3.72 12.99
CA PRO A 68 -36.80 4.21 12.25
C PRO A 68 -36.59 5.63 11.71
N ARG A 69 -37.04 5.89 10.47
CA ARG A 69 -36.88 7.17 9.75
C ARG A 69 -35.42 7.57 9.52
N SER A 70 -34.53 6.59 9.37
CA SER A 70 -33.15 6.85 8.94
C SER A 70 -33.08 6.88 7.42
N PRO A 71 -32.12 7.62 6.85
CA PRO A 71 -31.80 7.54 5.42
C PRO A 71 -31.50 6.11 4.97
N ASP A 72 -31.72 5.80 3.70
CA ASP A 72 -31.46 4.47 3.13
C ASP A 72 -30.00 4.01 3.27
N ALA A 73 -29.06 4.96 3.39
CA ALA A 73 -27.65 4.67 3.68
C ALA A 73 -27.43 4.09 5.08
N ILE A 74 -28.35 4.28 6.03
CA ILE A 74 -28.23 3.78 7.40
C ILE A 74 -29.06 2.50 7.56
N GLU A 75 -28.37 1.36 7.70
CA GLU A 75 -29.01 0.07 7.95
C GLU A 75 -29.57 0.02 9.38
N GLY A 76 -28.84 0.59 10.35
CA GLY A 76 -29.27 0.68 11.74
C GLY A 76 -28.15 0.94 12.72
N VAL A 77 -28.26 0.35 13.90
CA VAL A 77 -27.24 0.38 14.96
C VAL A 77 -26.99 -1.02 15.50
N THR A 78 -25.77 -1.27 15.96
CA THR A 78 -25.36 -2.50 16.63
C THR A 78 -24.57 -2.18 17.88
N ASP A 79 -24.55 -3.08 18.85
CA ASP A 79 -23.65 -3.01 20.00
C ASP A 79 -22.33 -3.69 19.65
N LEU A 80 -21.23 -2.95 19.75
CA LEU A 80 -19.87 -3.50 19.64
C LEU A 80 -19.15 -3.20 20.95
N ARG A 81 -18.90 -4.25 21.74
CA ARG A 81 -18.16 -4.16 23.01
C ARG A 81 -18.76 -3.14 24.01
N GLY A 82 -20.06 -2.92 23.98
CA GLY A 82 -20.75 -1.95 24.85
C GLY A 82 -20.83 -0.52 24.28
N ASP A 83 -20.31 -0.29 23.07
CA ASP A 83 -20.44 0.96 22.34
C ASP A 83 -21.46 0.81 21.20
N VAL A 84 -22.41 1.75 21.13
CA VAL A 84 -23.45 1.75 20.10
C VAL A 84 -22.86 2.28 18.79
N THR A 85 -22.69 1.38 17.83
CA THR A 85 -22.11 1.68 16.51
C THR A 85 -23.21 1.79 15.47
N ALA A 86 -23.26 2.91 14.74
CA ALA A 86 -24.14 3.05 13.59
C ALA A 86 -23.60 2.24 12.40
N VAL A 87 -24.46 1.46 11.75
CA VAL A 87 -24.09 0.67 10.56
C VAL A 87 -24.59 1.37 9.31
N VAL A 88 -23.65 1.71 8.44
CA VAL A 88 -23.88 2.38 7.16
C VAL A 88 -23.60 1.39 6.03
N ASP A 89 -24.49 1.35 5.04
CA ASP A 89 -24.25 0.63 3.80
C ASP A 89 -23.62 1.58 2.77
N PRO A 90 -22.32 1.41 2.43
CA PRO A 90 -21.63 2.30 1.51
C PRO A 90 -22.14 2.18 0.07
N ARG A 91 -22.91 1.13 -0.29
CA ARG A 91 -23.47 0.97 -1.65
C ARG A 91 -24.54 2.00 -1.96
N ALA A 92 -25.13 2.64 -0.94
CA ALA A 92 -26.00 3.79 -1.12
C ALA A 92 -25.29 4.96 -1.83
N HIS A 93 -23.97 5.06 -1.69
CA HIS A 93 -23.15 6.07 -2.36
C HIS A 93 -22.32 5.50 -3.51
N PHE A 94 -21.86 4.26 -3.38
CA PHE A 94 -21.09 3.54 -4.40
C PHE A 94 -21.90 2.35 -4.92
N PRO A 95 -22.89 2.57 -5.81
CA PRO A 95 -23.73 1.49 -6.29
C PRO A 95 -22.90 0.46 -7.06
N THR A 96 -23.07 -0.80 -6.69
CA THR A 96 -22.40 -1.96 -7.31
C THR A 96 -23.45 -2.91 -7.91
N HIS A 97 -23.12 -3.54 -9.03
CA HIS A 97 -24.02 -4.48 -9.72
C HIS A 97 -24.02 -5.88 -9.10
N GLU A 98 -22.99 -6.20 -8.32
CA GLU A 98 -22.86 -7.47 -7.63
C GLU A 98 -23.64 -7.49 -6.31
N PRO A 99 -24.28 -8.62 -5.98
CA PRO A 99 -24.89 -8.80 -4.67
C PRO A 99 -23.81 -8.89 -3.58
N PRO A 100 -24.14 -8.51 -2.32
CA PRO A 100 -23.24 -8.72 -1.19
C PRO A 100 -22.79 -10.17 -1.06
N THR A 101 -21.53 -10.32 -0.65
CA THR A 101 -20.98 -11.61 -0.22
C THR A 101 -21.68 -12.09 1.05
N ALA A 102 -21.66 -13.40 1.30
CA ALA A 102 -22.26 -13.99 2.49
C ALA A 102 -21.50 -13.62 3.78
N ASP A 103 -20.18 -13.61 3.66
CA ASP A 103 -19.24 -13.16 4.68
C ASP A 103 -18.90 -11.70 4.37
N GLN A 104 -19.15 -10.83 5.33
CA GLN A 104 -18.93 -9.38 5.19
C GLN A 104 -18.26 -8.85 6.44
N ASP A 105 -17.41 -7.86 6.23
CA ASP A 105 -16.72 -7.16 7.28
C ASP A 105 -17.38 -5.82 7.58
N LEU A 106 -17.18 -5.38 8.81
CA LEU A 106 -17.58 -4.09 9.34
C LEU A 106 -16.30 -3.32 9.69
N LEU A 107 -15.98 -2.29 8.92
CA LEU A 107 -14.94 -1.32 9.26
C LEU A 107 -15.57 -0.31 10.20
N VAL A 108 -15.06 -0.21 11.42
CA VAL A 108 -15.53 0.69 12.46
C VAL A 108 -14.58 1.87 12.57
N PHE A 109 -15.15 3.06 12.54
CA PHE A 109 -14.47 4.35 12.68
C PHE A 109 -14.79 4.94 14.06
N ASP A 110 -13.75 5.30 14.79
CA ASP A 110 -13.88 5.96 16.08
C ASP A 110 -14.02 7.46 15.87
N ARG A 111 -15.15 8.03 16.30
CA ARG A 111 -15.42 9.46 16.20
C ARG A 111 -15.30 10.11 17.58
N PRO A 112 -14.14 10.69 17.94
CA PRO A 112 -13.97 11.34 19.24
C PRO A 112 -14.91 12.55 19.41
N SER A 113 -15.32 13.19 18.30
CA SER A 113 -16.19 14.38 18.30
C SER A 113 -17.65 14.08 18.63
N ASP A 114 -18.19 12.95 18.16
CA ASP A 114 -19.63 12.68 18.16
C ASP A 114 -20.07 11.62 19.19
N ARG A 115 -19.15 11.05 19.99
CA ARG A 115 -19.42 10.01 21.01
C ARG A 115 -20.10 8.73 20.49
N GLN A 116 -20.34 8.62 19.19
CA GLN A 116 -20.98 7.48 18.56
C GLN A 116 -20.12 7.01 17.40
N SER A 117 -19.52 5.83 17.56
CA SER A 117 -18.78 5.16 16.49
C SER A 117 -19.72 4.84 15.33
N ALA A 118 -19.16 4.85 14.12
CA ALA A 118 -19.87 4.46 12.92
C ALA A 118 -19.09 3.33 12.26
N GLY A 119 -19.76 2.45 11.55
CA GLY A 119 -19.10 1.43 10.77
C GLY A 119 -19.74 1.27 9.40
N ILE A 120 -18.92 0.99 8.40
CA ILE A 120 -19.36 0.63 7.07
C ILE A 120 -19.28 -0.88 6.87
N ARG A 121 -20.31 -1.41 6.22
CA ARG A 121 -20.36 -2.81 5.82
C ARG A 121 -19.73 -2.98 4.44
N VAL A 122 -18.70 -3.80 4.34
CA VAL A 122 -17.94 -4.06 3.10
C VAL A 122 -18.00 -5.54 2.75
N ASP A 123 -17.53 -5.92 1.56
CA ASP A 123 -17.50 -7.33 1.16
C ASP A 123 -16.30 -8.07 1.75
N ASP A 124 -15.09 -7.51 1.65
CA ASP A 124 -13.87 -8.11 2.19
C ASP A 124 -12.83 -7.02 2.50
N VAL A 125 -12.07 -7.17 3.60
CA VAL A 125 -10.91 -6.31 3.89
C VAL A 125 -9.62 -6.98 3.44
N ARG A 126 -9.01 -6.44 2.39
CA ARG A 126 -7.75 -6.96 1.84
C ARG A 126 -6.59 -6.81 2.82
N GLY A 127 -6.52 -5.70 3.54
CA GLY A 127 -5.49 -5.46 4.54
C GLY A 127 -5.12 -3.99 4.69
N VAL A 128 -3.91 -3.76 5.20
CA VAL A 128 -3.32 -2.43 5.36
C VAL A 128 -2.15 -2.31 4.39
N GLU A 129 -2.19 -1.32 3.52
CA GLU A 129 -1.12 -1.02 2.57
C GLU A 129 -0.37 0.25 3.00
N SER A 130 0.96 0.18 2.96
CA SER A 130 1.83 1.32 3.30
C SER A 130 2.36 1.94 2.01
N VAL A 131 1.97 3.17 1.73
CA VAL A 131 2.17 3.83 0.44
C VAL A 131 2.98 5.11 0.65
N PRO A 132 4.03 5.38 -0.17
CA PRO A 132 4.75 6.64 -0.11
C PRO A 132 3.80 7.81 -0.29
N THR A 133 4.01 8.92 0.42
CA THR A 133 3.18 10.13 0.25
C THR A 133 3.19 10.65 -1.18
N SER A 134 4.28 10.44 -1.92
CA SER A 134 4.40 10.72 -3.36
C SER A 134 3.35 9.99 -4.21
N ASN A 135 2.89 8.82 -3.77
CA ASN A 135 1.91 7.98 -4.46
C ASN A 135 0.47 8.19 -3.96
N VAL A 136 0.24 9.22 -3.14
CA VAL A 136 -1.09 9.59 -2.63
C VAL A 136 -1.55 10.86 -3.33
N LEU A 137 -2.41 10.69 -4.32
CA LEU A 137 -2.93 11.76 -5.17
C LEU A 137 -4.22 12.34 -4.55
N ARG A 138 -4.14 13.47 -3.84
CA ARG A 138 -5.32 14.12 -3.23
C ARG A 138 -6.07 15.02 -4.22
N ASP A 139 -7.38 15.10 -4.07
CA ASP A 139 -8.26 15.93 -4.92
C ASP A 139 -7.70 17.34 -5.10
N GLY A 140 -7.44 17.71 -6.36
CA GLY A 140 -6.91 19.03 -6.74
C GLY A 140 -5.41 19.23 -6.53
N GLU A 141 -4.64 18.20 -6.15
CA GLU A 141 -3.20 18.27 -5.89
C GLU A 141 -2.33 17.71 -7.03
N PHE A 142 -2.93 17.13 -8.07
CA PHE A 142 -2.23 16.50 -9.19
C PHE A 142 -2.67 17.04 -10.55
N ASP A 143 -1.73 17.13 -11.49
CA ASP A 143 -2.00 17.50 -12.88
C ASP A 143 -2.03 16.25 -13.78
N GLU A 144 -2.61 16.38 -14.98
CA GLU A 144 -2.66 15.31 -15.99
C GLU A 144 -1.27 14.72 -16.33
N GLY A 145 -0.21 15.51 -16.14
CA GLY A 145 1.17 15.10 -16.38
C GLY A 145 1.71 14.09 -15.36
N ASP A 146 1.32 14.23 -14.09
CA ASP A 146 1.75 13.30 -13.01
C ASP A 146 1.20 11.89 -13.25
N LEU A 147 -0.01 11.78 -13.82
CA LEU A 147 -0.67 10.50 -14.07
C LEU A 147 0.00 9.68 -15.19
N LEU A 148 0.65 10.36 -16.14
CA LEU A 148 1.37 9.71 -17.24
C LEU A 148 2.63 8.98 -16.75
N GLU A 149 3.24 9.43 -15.65
CA GLU A 149 4.40 8.79 -15.03
C GLU A 149 4.05 7.39 -14.52
N TYR A 150 2.82 7.21 -14.02
CA TYR A 150 2.31 5.95 -13.51
C TYR A 150 1.65 5.07 -14.58
N GLY A 151 1.63 5.51 -15.85
CA GLY A 151 1.01 4.78 -16.95
C GLY A 151 -0.51 4.65 -16.84
N LEU A 152 -1.17 5.56 -16.10
CA LEU A 152 -2.61 5.50 -15.83
C LEU A 152 -3.42 6.29 -16.85
N ASP A 153 -4.58 5.77 -17.23
CA ASP A 153 -5.54 6.48 -18.08
C ASP A 153 -6.18 7.65 -17.32
N ALA A 154 -5.70 8.87 -17.56
CA ALA A 154 -6.20 10.08 -16.90
C ALA A 154 -7.73 10.25 -17.02
N GLU A 155 -8.32 9.90 -18.17
CA GLU A 155 -9.78 9.96 -18.36
C GLU A 155 -10.56 9.03 -17.41
N SER A 156 -10.03 7.83 -17.15
CA SER A 156 -10.62 6.86 -16.20
C SER A 156 -10.51 7.37 -14.76
N LEU A 157 -9.43 8.11 -14.48
CA LEU A 157 -9.12 8.61 -13.17
C LEU A 157 -9.98 9.83 -12.79
N VAL A 158 -10.19 10.75 -13.74
CA VAL A 158 -11.04 11.94 -13.56
C VAL A 158 -12.48 11.57 -13.21
N ASP A 159 -13.04 10.52 -13.81
CA ASP A 159 -14.40 10.07 -13.48
C ASP A 159 -14.47 9.49 -12.06
N ARG A 160 -13.40 8.82 -11.60
CA ARG A 160 -13.29 8.25 -10.24
C ARG A 160 -13.10 9.32 -9.17
N THR A 161 -12.34 10.39 -9.44
CA THR A 161 -12.11 11.49 -8.49
C THR A 161 -13.27 12.48 -8.44
N ALA A 162 -14.13 12.51 -9.45
CA ALA A 162 -15.31 13.39 -9.49
C ALA A 162 -16.39 13.02 -8.44
N HIS A 163 -16.28 11.87 -7.78
CA HIS A 163 -17.24 11.46 -6.78
C HIS A 163 -17.09 12.29 -5.49
N PRO A 164 -18.19 12.88 -4.93
CA PRO A 164 -18.09 13.84 -3.82
C PRO A 164 -17.51 13.28 -2.51
N LEU A 165 -17.50 11.95 -2.38
CA LEU A 165 -16.95 11.24 -1.22
C LEU A 165 -15.51 10.74 -1.43
N VAL A 166 -14.94 10.93 -2.62
CA VAL A 166 -13.55 10.54 -2.90
C VAL A 166 -12.65 11.71 -2.54
N ALA A 167 -11.67 11.46 -1.67
CA ALA A 167 -10.64 12.44 -1.28
C ALA A 167 -9.44 12.42 -2.24
N GLY A 168 -9.27 11.35 -3.02
CA GLY A 168 -8.11 11.17 -3.87
C GLY A 168 -7.94 9.73 -4.33
N ILE A 169 -6.72 9.39 -4.72
CA ILE A 169 -6.32 8.08 -5.21
C ILE A 169 -5.02 7.66 -4.55
N VAL A 170 -4.97 6.39 -4.18
CA VAL A 170 -3.78 5.70 -3.67
C VAL A 170 -3.22 4.85 -4.80
N LEU A 171 -1.93 5.04 -5.10
CA LEU A 171 -1.21 4.25 -6.11
C LEU A 171 -0.34 3.20 -5.42
N THR A 172 -0.66 1.93 -5.63
CA THR A 172 0.10 0.81 -5.10
C THR A 172 0.84 0.13 -6.24
N SER A 173 2.15 -0.07 -6.08
CA SER A 173 2.94 -0.85 -7.04
C SER A 173 2.80 -2.32 -6.69
N GLU A 174 2.45 -3.15 -7.67
CA GLU A 174 2.52 -4.61 -7.53
C GLU A 174 4.00 -5.04 -7.53
N ARG A 175 4.70 -4.92 -6.39
CA ARG A 175 5.88 -5.76 -6.12
C ARG A 175 5.33 -7.02 -5.45
N ASP A 176 5.23 -8.10 -6.20
CA ASP A 176 5.00 -9.45 -5.68
C ASP A 176 5.89 -9.63 -4.43
N GLU A 177 5.30 -9.64 -3.24
CA GLU A 177 6.01 -10.10 -2.07
C GLU A 177 6.30 -11.59 -2.30
N PRO A 178 7.56 -12.05 -2.26
CA PRO A 178 7.83 -13.46 -2.33
C PRO A 178 7.15 -14.09 -1.12
N THR A 179 6.06 -14.80 -1.35
CA THR A 179 5.48 -15.66 -0.32
C THR A 179 6.56 -16.68 0.03
N GLU A 180 7.29 -16.44 1.11
CA GLU A 180 8.26 -17.37 1.68
C GLU A 180 7.48 -18.63 2.09
N THR A 181 7.29 -19.53 1.13
CA THR A 181 6.77 -20.85 1.41
C THR A 181 7.92 -21.61 2.03
N GLU A 182 7.95 -21.61 3.35
CA GLU A 182 8.77 -22.48 4.18
C GLU A 182 8.59 -23.93 3.68
N THR A 183 9.49 -24.38 2.81
CA THR A 183 9.52 -25.77 2.35
C THR A 183 10.20 -26.58 3.45
N GLU A 184 9.35 -27.17 4.29
CA GLU A 184 9.74 -28.21 5.24
C GLU A 184 10.43 -29.36 4.51
N ALA A 185 11.54 -29.82 5.10
CA ALA A 185 12.41 -30.84 4.59
C ALA A 185 11.73 -32.23 4.51
N ASP A 186 12.01 -32.97 3.43
CA ASP A 186 12.06 -34.44 3.47
C ASP A 186 13.12 -34.92 2.47
N GLY A 187 14.14 -35.61 2.96
CA GLY A 187 15.20 -36.18 2.14
C GLY A 187 14.89 -37.59 1.70
N LEU A 188 15.51 -38.06 0.61
CA LEU A 188 16.15 -39.38 0.53
C LEU A 188 16.90 -39.56 -0.83
N LEU A 189 18.21 -39.73 -0.70
CA LEU A 189 19.09 -40.74 -1.31
C LEU A 189 19.13 -41.04 -2.84
N GLU A 190 20.40 -41.03 -3.29
CA GLU A 190 21.11 -41.99 -4.16
C GLU A 190 21.01 -41.90 -5.70
N GLY A 191 22.19 -41.94 -6.33
CA GLY A 191 22.37 -42.44 -7.69
C GLY A 191 23.57 -41.88 -8.46
N ASP A 192 24.71 -42.57 -8.37
CA ASP A 192 25.91 -42.51 -9.22
C ASP A 192 25.71 -42.12 -10.69
N ASP A 193 26.65 -41.33 -11.24
CA ASP A 193 27.35 -41.69 -12.48
C ASP A 193 28.75 -41.04 -12.53
N GLU A 194 29.78 -41.88 -12.47
CA GLU A 194 31.17 -41.51 -12.74
C GLU A 194 31.42 -41.50 -14.25
N SER A 195 31.96 -40.42 -14.83
CA SER A 195 33.00 -40.54 -15.86
C SER A 195 33.82 -39.26 -16.07
N PRO A 196 35.15 -39.38 -16.30
CA PRO A 196 36.10 -38.27 -16.26
C PRO A 196 36.55 -37.75 -17.64
N GLY A 197 37.09 -36.53 -17.63
CA GLY A 197 37.80 -35.88 -18.74
C GLY A 197 37.04 -34.65 -19.20
N THR A 198 37.61 -33.46 -19.31
CA THR A 198 38.98 -33.06 -19.61
C THR A 198 39.10 -31.57 -19.30
N THR A 199 40.25 -31.14 -18.78
CA THR A 199 40.63 -29.73 -18.65
C THR A 199 40.55 -29.04 -20.00
N PHE A 200 39.81 -27.94 -20.07
CA PHE A 200 39.97 -26.92 -21.10
C PHE A 200 40.12 -25.56 -20.38
N GLU A 201 41.32 -25.00 -20.45
CA GLU A 201 41.52 -23.56 -20.35
C GLU A 201 40.94 -22.95 -21.64
N LEU A 202 40.01 -22.01 -21.50
CA LEU A 202 39.76 -21.03 -22.55
C LEU A 202 39.64 -19.66 -21.92
N GLU A 203 40.51 -18.79 -22.41
CA GLU A 203 40.75 -17.42 -22.01
C GLU A 203 39.45 -16.60 -22.12
N ILE A 204 39.24 -15.73 -21.15
CA ILE A 204 38.17 -14.73 -21.17
C ILE A 204 38.54 -13.73 -22.26
N GLU A 205 37.84 -13.78 -23.38
CA GLU A 205 37.84 -12.70 -24.36
C GLU A 205 36.84 -11.64 -23.89
N ASP A 206 37.39 -10.49 -23.52
CA ASP A 206 36.71 -9.22 -23.25
C ASP A 206 35.93 -8.82 -24.52
N GLU A 207 34.60 -8.89 -24.47
CA GLU A 207 33.72 -8.09 -25.32
C GLU A 207 33.00 -7.10 -24.39
N ASP A 208 33.38 -5.84 -24.48
CA ASP A 208 32.70 -4.69 -23.89
C ASP A 208 31.44 -4.38 -24.70
N ASP A 209 30.36 -5.14 -24.47
CA ASP A 209 29.03 -4.78 -24.97
C ASP A 209 28.36 -3.81 -23.98
N GLU A 210 28.58 -2.52 -24.28
CA GLU A 210 27.85 -1.36 -23.77
C GLU A 210 26.38 -1.40 -24.18
N GLU A 211 25.53 -2.21 -23.55
CA GLU A 211 24.10 -1.90 -23.46
C GLU A 211 23.61 -2.36 -22.08
N ARG A 212 23.80 -1.49 -21.07
CA ARG A 212 22.85 -1.52 -19.95
C ARG A 212 21.54 -1.06 -20.55
N GLU A 213 20.78 -2.02 -21.08
CA GLU A 213 19.34 -1.89 -21.12
C GLU A 213 18.97 -1.47 -19.71
N ASP A 214 18.56 -0.21 -19.53
CA ASP A 214 17.79 0.16 -18.37
C ASP A 214 16.65 -0.86 -18.35
N GLU A 215 16.79 -1.92 -17.55
CA GLU A 215 15.69 -2.77 -17.11
C GLU A 215 14.79 -1.82 -16.31
N SER A 216 14.06 -1.00 -17.06
CA SER A 216 12.92 -0.24 -16.63
C SER A 216 11.94 -1.33 -16.27
N THR A 217 12.08 -1.85 -15.04
CA THR A 217 11.09 -2.70 -14.42
C THR A 217 9.79 -1.95 -14.66
N ASN A 218 8.93 -2.53 -15.49
CA ASN A 218 7.66 -1.93 -15.80
C ASN A 218 6.83 -2.04 -14.52
N VAL A 219 6.98 -1.05 -13.64
CA VAL A 219 6.24 -0.98 -12.38
C VAL A 219 4.81 -0.67 -12.78
N VAL A 220 3.95 -1.69 -12.67
CA VAL A 220 2.52 -1.51 -12.86
C VAL A 220 1.97 -0.95 -11.55
N TYR A 221 1.39 0.23 -11.64
CA TYR A 221 0.69 0.88 -10.54
C TYR A 221 -0.80 0.58 -10.62
N GLU A 222 -1.37 0.14 -9.51
CA GLU A 222 -2.81 -0.01 -9.35
C GLU A 222 -3.39 1.23 -8.66
N ALA A 223 -4.43 1.82 -9.26
CA ALA A 223 -5.11 2.99 -8.72
C ALA A 223 -6.34 2.61 -7.90
N THR A 224 -6.30 2.89 -6.59
CA THR A 224 -7.40 2.66 -5.65
C THR A 224 -8.00 3.99 -5.19
N MET A 225 -9.34 4.09 -5.14
CA MET A 225 -10.01 5.33 -4.70
C MET A 225 -9.89 5.50 -3.19
N LEU A 226 -9.41 6.66 -2.75
CA LEU A 226 -9.36 7.05 -1.34
C LEU A 226 -10.68 7.70 -0.93
N ILE A 227 -11.37 7.13 0.04
CA ILE A 227 -12.65 7.62 0.56
C ILE A 227 -12.41 8.55 1.75
N ASP A 228 -13.06 9.71 1.72
CA ASP A 228 -13.17 10.60 2.88
C ASP A 228 -14.26 10.07 3.82
N VAL A 229 -13.84 9.47 4.93
CA VAL A 229 -14.75 8.83 5.89
C VAL A 229 -15.71 9.86 6.49
N GLU A 230 -15.23 11.05 6.83
CA GLU A 230 -16.05 12.08 7.46
C GLU A 230 -17.15 12.56 6.51
N ARG A 231 -16.79 12.88 5.25
CA ARG A 231 -17.77 13.26 4.21
C ARG A 231 -18.77 12.14 3.95
N MET A 232 -18.33 10.89 3.89
CA MET A 232 -19.23 9.75 3.67
C MET A 232 -20.22 9.59 4.81
N LEU A 233 -19.76 9.65 6.06
CA LEU A 233 -20.63 9.53 7.22
C LEU A 233 -21.59 10.71 7.36
N LEU A 234 -21.16 11.92 7.02
CA LEU A 234 -22.02 13.10 6.94
C LEU A 234 -23.09 12.89 5.86
N ALA A 235 -22.69 12.47 4.64
CA ALA A 235 -23.62 12.23 3.55
C ALA A 235 -24.65 11.13 3.86
N ALA A 236 -24.25 10.09 4.59
CA ALA A 236 -25.15 9.03 5.05
C ALA A 236 -26.18 9.51 6.08
N GLY A 237 -25.85 10.56 6.86
CA GLY A 237 -26.72 11.14 7.88
C GLY A 237 -27.74 12.15 7.35
N HIS A 238 -27.58 12.65 6.13
CA HIS A 238 -28.47 13.62 5.50
C HIS A 238 -29.45 12.93 4.54
N GLU A 239 -30.75 13.25 4.65
CA GLU A 239 -31.72 12.91 3.60
C GLU A 239 -31.33 13.69 2.33
N GLN A 240 -31.07 12.98 1.23
CA GLN A 240 -30.97 13.63 -0.09
C GLN A 240 -32.37 14.15 -0.43
N GLU A 241 -32.56 15.47 -0.24
CA GLU A 241 -33.84 16.18 -0.41
C GLU A 241 -34.25 16.31 -1.88
#